data_AF-A0A1H4CWB6-F1
#
_entry.id   AF-A0A1H4CWB6-F1
#
_cell.length_a   1.000
_cell.length_b   1.000
_cell.length_c   1.000
_cell.angle_alpha   90.00
_cell.angle_beta   90.00
_cell.angle_gamma   90.00
#
_symmetry.space_group_name_H-M   'P 1'
#
loop_
_entity.id
_entity.type
_entity.pdbx_description
1 polymer ?
#
loop_
_entity_poly.entity_id
_entity_poly.type
_entity_poly.pdbx_seq_one_letter_code
_entity_poly.pdbx_strand_id
1 'polypeptide(L)' 'MYIIVRKNNGATETLKKSNSRVKKTFNDFYTAHMLVQKLNSNTHSKMHWDVQQK' A
#
# COMPACT_ATOMS: atom_id res chain seq x y z
N MET A 1 -13.10 3.34 -3.45
CA MET A 1 -12.22 2.14 -3.30
C MET A 1 -10.91 2.60 -2.67
N TYR A 2 -10.12 1.71 -2.08
CA TYR A 2 -8.85 2.07 -1.45
C TYR A 2 -7.68 1.36 -2.14
N ILE A 3 -6.53 2.01 -2.17
CA ILE A 3 -5.26 1.46 -2.64
C ILE A 3 -4.19 1.70 -1.58
N ILE A 4 -3.12 0.92 -1.65
CA ILE A 4 -1.96 1.09 -0.77
C ILE A 4 -0.82 1.66 -1.60
N VAL A 5 -0.22 2.74 -1.13
CA VAL A 5 0.85 3.46 -1.83
C VAL A 5 2.04 3.64 -0.90
N ARG A 6 3.24 3.76 -1.45
CA ARG A 6 4.42 4.23 -0.70
C ARG A 6 5.21 5.21 -1.54
N LYS A 7 6.02 6.03 -0.88
CA LYS A 7 7.06 6.82 -1.54
C LYS A 7 8.38 6.06 -1.45
N ASN A 8 8.98 5.78 -2.60
CA ASN A 8 10.29 5.16 -2.69
C ASN A 8 11.18 6.05 -3.57
N ASN A 9 12.18 6.70 -2.97
CA ASN A 9 13.12 7.60 -3.65
C ASN A 9 12.45 8.61 -4.59
N GLY A 10 11.38 9.27 -4.13
CA GLY A 10 10.65 10.29 -4.90
C GLY A 10 9.59 9.75 -5.87
N ALA A 11 9.59 8.44 -6.15
CA ALA A 11 8.55 7.79 -6.93
C ALA A 11 7.41 7.29 -6.02
N THR A 12 6.17 7.45 -6.47
CA THR A 12 5.00 6.86 -5.80
C THR A 12 4.74 5.48 -6.38
N GLU A 13 4.84 4.44 -5.54
CA GLU A 13 4.57 3.07 -5.91
C GLU A 13 3.22 2.62 -5.34
N THR A 14 2.37 1.98 -6.16
CA THR A 14 1.14 1.35 -5.69
C THR A 14 1.35 -0.14 -5.47
N LEU A 15 0.83 -0.67 -4.36
CA LEU A 15 0.84 -2.10 -4.08
C LEU A 15 0.09 -2.86 -5.17
N LYS A 16 0.72 -3.89 -5.72
CA LYS A 16 0.15 -4.76 -6.79
C LYS A 16 -0.30 -6.09 -6.20
N LYS A 17 -1.20 -6.80 -6.87
CA LYS A 17 -1.51 -8.20 -6.49
C LYS A 17 -0.29 -9.07 -6.81
N SER A 18 -0.01 -10.05 -5.94
CA SER A 18 1.10 -10.99 -6.09
C SER A 18 1.12 -11.56 -7.51
N ASN A 19 2.29 -11.52 -8.15
CA ASN A 19 2.53 -12.02 -9.52
C ASN A 19 1.70 -11.35 -10.63
N SER A 20 1.14 -10.15 -10.40
CA SER A 20 0.41 -9.40 -11.44
C SER A 20 0.92 -7.97 -11.58
N ARG A 21 0.68 -7.37 -12.76
CA ARG A 21 0.86 -5.94 -12.98
C ARG A 21 -0.33 -5.10 -12.46
N VAL A 22 -1.35 -5.75 -11.91
CA VAL A 22 -2.62 -5.11 -11.52
C VAL A 22 -2.50 -4.52 -10.12
N LYS A 23 -2.93 -3.26 -9.97
CA LYS A 23 -3.00 -2.58 -8.68
C LYS A 23 -3.94 -3.35 -7.74
N LYS A 24 -3.51 -3.58 -6.51
CA LYS A 24 -4.36 -4.17 -5.48
C LYS A 24 -5.30 -3.10 -4.96
N THR A 25 -6.60 -3.37 -5.05
CA THR A 25 -7.66 -2.50 -4.57
C THR A 25 -8.42 -3.17 -3.43
N PHE A 26 -8.92 -2.36 -2.51
CA PHE A 26 -9.70 -2.76 -1.36
C PHE A 26 -11.05 -2.03 -1.41
N ASN A 27 -12.11 -2.71 -0.96
CA ASN A 27 -13.45 -2.12 -0.94
C ASN A 27 -13.68 -1.29 0.33
N ASP A 28 -13.02 -1.66 1.42
CA ASP A 28 -13.10 -1.00 2.71
C ASP A 28 -11.73 -0.47 3.16
N PHE A 29 -11.76 0.62 3.94
CA PHE A 29 -10.55 1.25 4.48
C PHE A 29 -9.86 0.34 5.50
N TYR A 30 -10.63 -0.36 6.31
CA TYR A 30 -10.13 -1.13 7.45
C TYR A 30 -9.17 -2.26 7.00
N THR A 31 -9.55 -3.05 6.00
CA THR A 31 -8.68 -4.09 5.44
C THR A 31 -7.43 -3.52 4.78
N ALA A 32 -7.54 -2.37 4.10
CA ALA A 32 -6.37 -1.68 3.56
C ALA A 32 -5.43 -1.22 4.69
N HIS A 33 -5.98 -0.66 5.77
CA HIS A 33 -5.23 -0.15 6.90
C HIS A 33 -4.53 -1.25 7.69
N MET A 34 -5.21 -2.36 7.98
CA MET A 34 -4.56 -3.51 8.64
C MET A 34 -3.38 -4.05 7.84
N LEU A 35 -3.50 -4.09 6.50
CA LEU A 35 -2.39 -4.53 5.66
C LEU A 35 -1.24 -3.54 5.69
N VAL A 36 -1.52 -2.23 5.66
CA VAL A 36 -0.49 -1.19 5.82
C VAL A 36 0.27 -1.35 7.14
N GLN A 37 -0.42 -1.56 8.26
CA GLN A 37 0.22 -1.79 9.56
C GLN A 37 1.17 -3.00 9.52
N LYS A 38 0.71 -4.12 8.93
CA LYS A 38 1.51 -5.35 8.78
C LYS A 38 2.70 -5.17 7.83
N LEU A 39 2.57 -4.35 6.79
CA LEU A 39 3.69 -4.04 5.89
C LEU A 39 4.71 -3.15 6.59
N ASN A 40 4.25 -2.12 7.30
CA ASN A 40 5.11 -1.15 7.96
C ASN A 40 5.88 -1.74 9.14
N SER A 41 5.38 -2.79 9.79
CA SER A 41 6.13 -3.49 10.84
C SER A 41 7.44 -4.12 10.34
N ASN A 42 7.58 -4.32 9.03
CA ASN A 42 8.76 -4.92 8.39
C ASN A 42 9.42 -3.98 7.36
N THR A 43 9.01 -2.71 7.32
CA THR A 43 9.48 -1.74 6.33
C THR A 43 10.22 -0.61 7.05
N HIS A 44 11.33 -0.14 6.49
CA HIS A 44 12.01 1.04 7.01
C HIS A 44 11.09 2.28 6.95
N SER A 45 11.21 3.17 7.94
CA SER A 45 10.37 4.37 8.09
C SER A 45 10.29 5.25 6.83
N LYS A 46 11.37 5.32 6.05
CA LYS A 46 11.44 6.08 4.79
C LYS A 46 10.66 5.46 3.62
N MET A 47 10.19 4.21 3.78
CA MET A 47 9.49 3.43 2.75
C MET A 47 8.11 2.97 3.22
N HIS A 48 7.57 3.60 4.28
CA HIS A 48 6.26 3.26 4.80
C HIS A 48 5.17 3.35 3.73
N TRP A 49 4.24 2.41 3.87
CA TRP A 49 3.02 2.34 3.10
C TRP A 49 1.93 3.16 3.77
N ASP A 50 1.04 3.70 2.96
CA ASP A 50 -0.11 4.49 3.34
C ASP A 50 -1.35 4.03 2.56
N VAL A 51 -2.53 4.23 3.13
CA VAL A 51 -3.81 3.99 2.46
C VAL A 51 -4.24 5.27 1.74
N GLN A 52 -4.60 5.15 0.47
CA GLN A 52 -5.14 6.25 -0.32
C GLN A 52 -6.51 5.87 -0.87
N GLN A 53 -7.46 6.81 -0.81
CA GLN A 53 -8.75 6.67 -1.48
C GLN A 53 -8.57 6.85 -2.99
N LYS A 54 -9.12 5.92 -3.77
CA LYS A 54 -9.15 5.89 -5.22
C LYS A 54 -10.51 6.31 -5.75
#